data_AF-A0A945AU11-F1
#
_entry.id   AF-A0A945AU11-F1
#
_cell.length_a   1.000
_cell.length_b   1.000
_cell.length_c   1.000
_cell.angle_alpha   90.00
_cell.angle_beta   90.00
_cell.angle_gamma   90.00
#
_symmetry.space_group_name_H-M   'P 1'
#
loop_
_entity.id
_entity.type
_entity.pdbx_description
1 polymer ?
#
loop_
_entity_poly.entity_id
_entity_poly.type
_entity_poly.pdbx_seq_one_letter_code
_entity_poly.pdbx_strand_id
1 'polypeptide(L)'
;QGKIKDAYQEEHRALIQSIRDEQPIVELQQTADSSMVAILGRVAAYTGKKVSWDFMTTESALDLFPKTLTWNGSLESSGWAVPGKTKLV
;
A
#
# COMPACT_ATOMS: atom_id res chain seq x y z
N GLN A 1 23.33 -2.92 -19.75
CA GLN A 1 22.65 -3.14 -18.46
C GLN A 1 22.57 -1.80 -17.75
N GLY A 2 21.37 -1.35 -17.34
CA GLY A 2 21.23 -0.11 -16.57
C GLY A 2 21.81 -0.30 -15.16
N LYS A 3 22.63 0.64 -14.70
CA LYS A 3 23.16 0.61 -13.33
C LYS A 3 22.11 1.24 -12.43
N ILE A 4 21.54 0.47 -11.50
CA ILE A 4 20.52 0.95 -10.55
C ILE A 4 21.00 2.19 -9.77
N LYS A 5 22.31 2.27 -9.47
CA LYS A 5 22.94 3.45 -8.87
C LYS A 5 22.67 4.74 -9.66
N ASP A 6 22.71 4.66 -10.98
CA ASP A 6 22.51 5.82 -11.86
C ASP A 6 21.04 6.27 -11.85
N ALA A 7 20.09 5.32 -11.68
CA ALA A 7 18.66 5.64 -11.57
C ALA A 7 18.32 6.44 -10.30
N TYR A 8 18.84 6.03 -9.13
CA TYR A 8 18.63 6.78 -7.89
C TYR A 8 19.29 8.16 -7.92
N GLN A 9 20.43 8.30 -8.59
CA GLN A 9 21.06 9.62 -8.75
C GLN A 9 20.21 10.54 -9.62
N GLU A 10 19.58 9.99 -10.66
CA GLU A 10 18.70 10.74 -11.54
C GLU A 10 17.37 11.12 -10.88
N GLU A 11 16.76 10.22 -10.10
CA GLU A 11 15.57 10.53 -9.31
C GLU A 11 15.79 11.72 -8.38
N HIS A 12 16.90 11.71 -7.61
CA HIS A 12 17.25 12.83 -6.74
C HIS A 12 17.54 14.12 -7.53
N ARG A 13 18.22 14.02 -8.69
CA ARG A 13 18.44 15.18 -9.57
C ARG A 13 17.11 15.79 -10.01
N ALA A 14 16.19 14.97 -10.50
CA ALA A 14 14.88 15.40 -10.96
C ALA A 14 14.06 16.04 -9.84
N LEU A 15 14.04 15.45 -8.65
CA LEU A 15 13.38 16.02 -7.48
C LEU A 15 13.97 17.39 -7.10
N ILE A 16 15.29 17.50 -6.98
CA ILE A 16 15.95 18.77 -6.64
C ILE A 16 15.66 19.84 -7.70
N GLN A 17 15.72 19.47 -8.99
CA GLN A 17 15.42 20.38 -10.09
C GLN A 17 13.96 20.88 -10.03
N SER A 18 13.00 19.98 -9.82
CA SER A 18 11.57 20.30 -9.71
C SER A 18 11.28 21.35 -8.62
N ILE A 19 12.00 21.27 -7.49
CA ILE A 19 11.88 22.21 -6.38
C ILE A 19 12.50 23.57 -6.75
N ARG A 20 13.69 23.56 -7.36
CA ARG A 20 14.41 24.80 -7.71
C ARG A 20 13.75 25.59 -8.84
N ASP A 21 13.14 24.89 -9.78
CA ASP A 21 12.48 25.49 -10.95
C ASP A 21 10.99 25.78 -10.71
N GLU A 22 10.48 25.46 -9.51
CA GLU A 22 9.04 25.55 -9.19
C GLU A 22 8.17 24.76 -10.21
N GLN A 23 8.67 23.61 -10.67
CA GLN A 23 7.98 22.72 -11.62
C GLN A 23 7.76 21.35 -10.97
N PRO A 24 6.68 21.15 -10.18
CA PRO A 24 6.47 19.93 -9.41
C PRO A 24 6.31 18.68 -10.27
N ILE A 25 6.93 17.58 -9.82
CA ILE A 25 6.67 16.23 -10.33
C ILE A 25 5.57 15.61 -9.47
N VAL A 26 4.45 15.21 -10.08
CA VAL A 26 3.29 14.65 -9.37
C VAL A 26 3.04 13.21 -9.79
N GLU A 27 3.51 12.27 -8.97
CA GLU A 27 3.34 10.82 -9.18
C GLU A 27 2.39 10.19 -8.14
N LEU A 28 1.57 11.02 -7.47
CA LEU A 28 0.71 10.61 -6.37
C LEU A 28 -0.20 9.44 -6.75
N GLN A 29 -0.88 9.53 -7.89
CA GLN A 29 -1.80 8.49 -8.34
C GLN A 29 -1.07 7.18 -8.62
N GLN A 30 0.02 7.20 -9.38
CA GLN A 30 0.80 6.01 -9.71
C GLN A 30 1.36 5.34 -8.44
N THR A 31 1.79 6.14 -7.46
CA THR A 31 2.31 5.64 -6.18
C THR A 31 1.21 5.03 -5.31
N ALA A 32 0.05 5.69 -5.24
CA ALA A 32 -1.13 5.16 -4.56
C ALA A 32 -1.58 3.84 -5.21
N ASP A 33 -1.58 3.79 -6.54
CA ASP A 33 -2.02 2.62 -7.28
C ASP A 33 -1.06 1.44 -7.09
N SER A 34 0.25 1.68 -7.14
CA SER A 34 1.29 0.68 -6.85
C SER A 34 1.12 0.08 -5.45
N SER A 35 0.83 0.94 -4.45
CA SER A 35 0.57 0.51 -3.08
C SER A 35 -0.71 -0.33 -2.97
N MET A 36 -1.78 0.06 -3.68
CA MET A 36 -3.03 -0.69 -3.72
C MET A 36 -2.85 -2.07 -4.37
N VAL A 37 -2.04 -2.21 -5.42
CA VAL A 37 -1.72 -3.51 -6.02
C VAL A 37 -1.03 -4.44 -5.02
N ALA A 38 -0.12 -3.92 -4.19
CA ALA A 38 0.50 -4.72 -3.13
C ALA A 38 -0.54 -5.21 -2.09
N ILE A 39 -1.49 -4.35 -1.71
CA ILE A 39 -2.59 -4.71 -0.80
C ILE A 39 -3.50 -5.77 -1.43
N LEU A 40 -3.88 -5.60 -2.71
CA LEU A 40 -4.66 -6.57 -3.48
C LEU A 40 -4.02 -7.97 -3.46
N GLY A 41 -2.72 -8.04 -3.76
CA GLY A 41 -1.98 -9.30 -3.72
C GLY A 41 -1.99 -9.97 -2.34
N ARG A 42 -1.80 -9.16 -1.28
CA ARG A 42 -1.88 -9.63 0.11
C ARG A 42 -3.26 -10.18 0.45
N VAL A 43 -4.34 -9.46 0.13
CA VAL A 43 -5.72 -9.88 0.41
C VAL A 43 -6.06 -11.13 -0.39
N ALA A 44 -5.66 -11.22 -1.66
CA ALA A 44 -5.85 -12.42 -2.47
C ALA A 44 -5.15 -13.64 -1.86
N ALA A 45 -3.91 -13.50 -1.37
CA ALA A 45 -3.19 -14.57 -0.71
C ALA A 45 -3.87 -15.02 0.61
N TYR A 46 -4.32 -14.08 1.42
CA TYR A 46 -4.94 -14.39 2.72
C TYR A 46 -6.33 -15.01 2.60
N THR A 47 -7.10 -14.58 1.60
CA THR A 47 -8.46 -15.07 1.37
C THR A 47 -8.52 -16.29 0.45
N GLY A 48 -7.50 -16.51 -0.37
CA GLY A 48 -7.50 -17.52 -1.43
C GLY A 48 -8.55 -17.22 -2.52
N LYS A 49 -8.95 -15.96 -2.67
CA LYS A 49 -9.96 -15.52 -3.63
C LYS A 49 -9.35 -14.58 -4.67
N LYS A 50 -10.01 -14.51 -5.84
CA LYS A 50 -9.77 -13.43 -6.79
C LYS A 50 -10.35 -12.15 -6.22
N VAL A 51 -9.51 -11.12 -6.08
CA VAL A 51 -9.91 -9.79 -5.58
C VAL A 51 -9.79 -8.81 -6.75
N SER A 52 -10.85 -8.04 -7.03
CA SER A 52 -10.82 -7.01 -8.07
C SER A 52 -10.40 -5.66 -7.50
N TRP A 53 -9.90 -4.79 -8.39
CA TRP A 53 -9.59 -3.41 -8.06
C TRP A 53 -10.81 -2.67 -7.50
N ASP A 54 -11.95 -2.78 -8.20
CA ASP A 54 -13.21 -2.14 -7.81
C ASP A 54 -13.63 -2.61 -6.41
N PHE A 55 -13.59 -3.92 -6.13
CA PHE A 55 -13.93 -4.42 -4.80
C PHE A 55 -13.11 -3.75 -3.69
N MET A 56 -11.78 -3.67 -3.86
CA MET A 56 -10.91 -3.07 -2.84
C MET A 56 -11.09 -1.57 -2.68
N THR A 57 -11.52 -0.87 -3.73
CA THR A 57 -11.61 0.60 -3.74
C THR A 57 -13.01 1.13 -3.44
N THR A 58 -14.05 0.33 -3.64
CA THR A 58 -15.45 0.77 -3.50
C THR A 58 -16.34 -0.12 -2.64
N GLU A 59 -16.00 -1.40 -2.42
CA GLU A 59 -16.91 -2.37 -1.77
C GLU A 59 -16.38 -2.96 -0.45
N SER A 60 -15.07 -3.09 -0.29
CA SER A 60 -14.42 -3.72 0.87
C SER A 60 -14.82 -3.07 2.20
N ALA A 61 -15.40 -3.85 3.11
CA ALA A 61 -15.78 -3.41 4.46
C ALA A 61 -14.76 -3.81 5.54
N LEU A 62 -13.60 -4.36 5.14
CA LEU A 62 -12.54 -4.76 6.06
C LEU A 62 -12.01 -3.57 6.88
N ASP A 63 -12.25 -3.61 8.19
CA ASP A 63 -11.71 -2.65 9.16
C ASP A 63 -10.65 -3.33 10.05
N LEU A 64 -9.41 -2.85 9.97
CA LEU A 64 -8.27 -3.31 10.76
C LEU A 64 -7.94 -2.35 11.91
N PHE A 65 -8.64 -1.22 12.03
CA PHE A 65 -8.35 -0.21 13.03
C PHE A 65 -8.85 -0.67 14.41
N PRO A 66 -8.02 -0.55 15.47
CA PRO A 66 -8.46 -0.87 16.83
C PRO A 66 -9.68 -0.05 17.26
N LYS A 67 -10.73 -0.71 17.76
CA LYS A 67 -11.94 -0.02 18.24
C LYS A 67 -11.72 0.74 19.54
N THR A 68 -10.73 0.33 20.33
CA THR A 68 -10.39 0.97 21.61
C THR A 68 -8.90 1.24 21.64
N LEU A 69 -8.54 2.52 21.60
CA LEU A 69 -7.16 2.98 21.66
C LEU A 69 -6.99 3.84 22.92
N THR A 70 -6.62 3.20 24.03
CA THR A 70 -6.38 3.87 25.32
C THR A 70 -4.90 3.74 25.70
N TRP A 71 -4.37 4.74 26.40
CA TRP A 71 -2.96 4.77 26.82
C TRP A 71 -2.53 3.56 27.66
N ASN A 72 -3.44 3.02 28.47
CA ASN A 72 -3.22 1.83 29.31
C ASN A 72 -3.88 0.58 28.72
N GLY A 73 -4.32 0.63 27.46
CA GLY A 73 -4.98 -0.47 26.79
C GLY A 73 -3.98 -1.46 26.22
N SER A 74 -4.36 -2.74 26.19
CA SER A 74 -3.65 -3.79 25.45
C SER A 74 -4.37 -4.09 24.14
N LEU A 75 -3.64 -4.18 23.04
CA LEU A 75 -4.19 -4.61 21.76
C LEU A 75 -4.04 -6.13 21.65
N GLU A 76 -5.15 -6.82 21.41
CA GLU A 76 -5.08 -8.26 21.12
C GLU A 76 -4.41 -8.48 19.77
N SER A 77 -3.44 -9.39 19.73
CA SER A 77 -2.80 -9.81 18.49
C SER A 77 -3.80 -10.64 17.69
N SER A 78 -4.00 -10.29 16.42
CA SER A 78 -4.80 -11.09 15.48
C SER A 78 -4.08 -12.36 15.00
N GLY A 79 -2.89 -12.67 15.53
CA GLY A 79 -2.05 -13.79 15.12
C GLY A 79 -1.43 -13.59 13.73
N TRP A 80 -0.92 -14.67 13.13
CA TRP A 80 -0.42 -14.64 11.75
C TRP A 80 -1.53 -14.99 10.75
N ALA A 81 -1.49 -14.35 9.58
CA ALA A 81 -2.40 -14.67 8.50
C ALA A 81 -2.10 -16.06 7.93
N VAL A 82 -3.14 -16.88 7.75
CA VAL A 82 -3.04 -18.19 7.10
C VAL A 82 -3.77 -18.14 5.77
N PRO A 83 -3.12 -18.51 4.64
CA PRO A 83 -3.75 -18.48 3.32
C PRO A 83 -5.07 -19.25 3.28
N GLY A 84 -6.08 -18.64 2.66
CA GLY A 84 -7.42 -19.23 2.49
C GLY A 84 -8.32 -19.21 3.73
N LYS A 85 -7.85 -18.72 4.88
CA LYS A 85 -8.67 -18.65 6.11
C LYS A 85 -9.38 -17.31 6.29
N THR A 86 -8.77 -16.21 5.84
CA THR A 86 -9.37 -14.88 5.99
C THR A 86 -10.58 -14.76 5.08
N LYS A 87 -11.70 -14.24 5.60
CA LYS A 87 -12.87 -13.96 4.77
C LYS A 87 -12.66 -12.65 4.02
N LEU A 88 -13.08 -12.62 2.76
CA LEU A 88 -13.17 -11.39 1.98
C LEU A 88 -14.48 -10.69 2.38
N VAL A 89 -14.37 -9.48 2.94
CA VAL A 89 -15.48 -8.68 3.47
C VAL A 89 -15.32 -7.23 3.09
#